data_AF-A0AAE5W7Q8-F1
#
_entry.id   AF-A0AAE5W7Q8-F1
#
_cell.length_a   1.000
_cell.length_b   1.000
_cell.length_c   1.000
_cell.angle_alpha   90.00
_cell.angle_beta   90.00
_cell.angle_gamma   90.00
#
_symmetry.space_group_name_H-M   'P 1'
#
loop_
_entity.id
_entity.type
_entity.pdbx_description
1 polymer ?
#
loop_
_entity_poly.entity_id
_entity_poly.type
_entity_poly.pdbx_seq_one_letter_code
_entity_poly.pdbx_strand_id
1 'polypeptide(L)' 'MTIGEMQDFLGNLYRDTYKGDTLIQINLVQMGWAIERLLNRGQITLFDDYDKVSHIIFDEIDFTQRSRHDRN' A
#
# COMPACT_ATOMS: atom_id res chain seq x y z
N MET A 1 9.57 5.36 10.47
CA MET A 1 9.14 3.95 10.35
C MET A 1 9.77 3.43 9.07
N THR A 2 10.37 2.25 9.06
CA THR A 2 10.90 1.67 7.82
C THR A 2 9.78 1.17 6.91
N ILE A 3 10.06 0.99 5.62
CA ILE A 3 9.10 0.38 4.69
C ILE A 3 8.67 -1.02 5.13
N GLY A 4 9.58 -1.82 5.68
CA GLY A 4 9.23 -3.14 6.25
C GLY A 4 8.23 -3.02 7.41
N GLU A 5 8.52 -2.15 8.39
CA GLU A 5 7.60 -1.89 9.51
C GLU A 5 6.25 -1.34 9.04
N MET A 6 6.24 -0.56 7.96
CA MET A 6 5.01 -0.05 7.34
C MET A 6 4.17 -1.17 6.72
N GLN A 7 4.79 -2.15 6.04
CA GLN A 7 4.06 -3.30 5.51
C GLN A 7 3.41 -4.13 6.63
N ASP A 8 4.13 -4.34 7.73
CA ASP A 8 3.58 -5.02 8.92
C ASP A 8 2.40 -4.24 9.51
N PHE A 9 2.54 -2.92 9.64
CA PHE A 9 1.48 -2.03 10.12
C PHE A 9 0.24 -2.09 9.23
N LEU A 10 0.40 -2.00 7.90
CA LEU A 10 -0.71 -2.14 6.94
C LEU A 10 -1.43 -3.49 7.09
N GLY A 11 -0.67 -4.57 7.28
CA GLY A 11 -1.21 -5.90 7.51
C GLY A 11 -2.07 -5.96 8.79
N ASN A 12 -1.63 -5.34 9.88
CA ASN A 12 -2.38 -5.29 11.14
C ASN A 12 -3.64 -4.43 11.01
N LEU A 13 -3.56 -3.29 10.32
CA LEU A 13 -4.73 -2.47 10.03
C LEU A 13 -5.78 -3.26 9.23
N TYR A 14 -5.35 -4.01 8.23
CA TYR A 14 -6.23 -4.80 7.38
C TYR A 14 -6.92 -5.96 8.15
N ARG A 15 -6.14 -6.71 8.94
CA ARG A 15 -6.63 -7.93 9.62
C ARG A 15 -7.46 -7.63 10.86
N ASP A 16 -7.11 -6.58 11.60
CA ASP A 16 -7.64 -6.35 12.94
C ASP A 16 -8.48 -5.08 13.03
N THR A 17 -7.90 -3.92 12.67
CA THR A 17 -8.54 -2.62 12.91
C THR A 17 -9.72 -2.36 11.98
N TYR A 18 -9.55 -2.63 10.69
CA TYR A 18 -10.54 -2.37 9.66
C TYR A 18 -11.19 -3.65 9.13
N LYS A 19 -11.18 -4.70 9.94
CA LYS A 19 -11.78 -5.98 9.57
C LYS A 19 -13.27 -5.81 9.26
N GLY A 20 -13.65 -6.12 8.02
CA GLY A 20 -15.04 -6.02 7.55
C GLY A 20 -15.42 -4.64 6.99
N ASP A 21 -14.53 -3.65 7.07
CA ASP A 21 -14.67 -2.41 6.29
C ASP A 21 -14.03 -2.60 4.91
N THR A 22 -14.83 -3.08 3.96
CA THR A 22 -14.39 -3.40 2.60
C THR A 22 -13.72 -2.20 1.91
N LEU A 23 -14.23 -0.99 2.12
CA LEU A 23 -13.71 0.19 1.44
C LEU A 23 -12.31 0.54 1.95
N ILE A 24 -12.11 0.52 3.27
CA ILE A 24 -10.79 0.79 3.86
C ILE A 24 -9.83 -0.35 3.55
N GLN A 25 -10.27 -1.60 3.64
CA GLN A 25 -9.46 -2.77 3.32
C GLN A 25 -8.92 -2.76 1.88
N ILE A 26 -9.73 -2.33 0.90
CA ILE A 26 -9.27 -2.16 -0.49
C ILE A 26 -8.16 -1.11 -0.57
N ASN A 27 -8.29 0.02 0.12
CA ASN A 27 -7.27 1.08 0.10
C ASN A 27 -5.94 0.61 0.70
N LEU A 28 -5.99 -0.15 1.79
CA LEU A 28 -4.80 -0.72 2.43
C LEU A 28 -4.08 -1.70 1.50
N VAL A 29 -4.84 -2.56 0.80
CA VAL A 29 -4.27 -3.49 -0.19
C VAL A 29 -3.65 -2.73 -1.36
N GLN A 30 -4.31 -1.68 -1.87
CA GLN A 30 -3.77 -0.85 -2.95
C GLN A 30 -2.43 -0.21 -2.57
N MET A 31 -2.33 0.29 -1.34
CA MET A 31 -1.08 0.84 -0.82
C MET A 31 0.01 -0.23 -0.68
N GLY A 32 -0.34 -1.42 -0.17
CA GLY A 32 0.58 -2.55 -0.10
C GLY A 32 1.12 -2.96 -1.48
N TRP A 33 0.27 -2.98 -2.50
CA TRP A 33 0.67 -3.27 -3.88
C TRP A 33 1.56 -2.18 -4.50
N ALA A 34 1.33 -0.91 -4.17
CA ALA A 34 2.21 0.17 -4.62
C ALA A 34 3.62 -0.01 -4.05
N ILE A 35 3.74 -0.29 -2.76
CA ILE A 35 5.02 -0.57 -2.09
C ILE A 35 5.72 -1.78 -2.74
N GLU A 36 5.00 -2.89 -2.94
CA GLU A 36 5.51 -4.08 -3.62
C GLU A 36 6.07 -3.77 -5.02
N ARG A 37 5.36 -2.98 -5.83
CA ARG A 37 5.84 -2.61 -7.18
C ARG A 37 7.13 -1.78 -7.13
N LEU A 38 7.23 -0.83 -6.20
CA LEU A 38 8.43 -0.01 -6.04
C LEU A 38 9.63 -0.82 -5.53
N LEU A 39 9.40 -1.74 -4.58
CA LEU A 39 10.42 -2.68 -4.10
C LEU A 39 10.93 -3.57 -5.24
N ASN A 40 10.02 -4.15 -6.03
CA ASN A 40 10.37 -5.02 -7.16
C ASN A 40 11.17 -4.28 -8.25
N ARG A 41 10.94 -2.96 -8.42
CA ARG A 41 11.72 -2.12 -9.34
C ARG A 41 13.02 -1.59 -8.73
N GLY A 42 13.28 -1.84 -7.44
CA GLY A 42 14.43 -1.29 -6.71
C GLY A 42 14.39 0.22 -6.54
N GLN A 43 13.20 0.83 -6.62
CA GLN A 43 13.02 2.28 -6.46
C GLN A 43 12.97 2.70 -4.99
N ILE A 44 12.61 1.77 -4.11
CA ILE A 44 12.73 1.87 -2.66
C ILE A 44 13.28 0.55 -2.11
N THR A 45 13.69 0.55 -0.84
CA THR A 45 14.13 -0.63 -0.09
C THR A 45 13.30 -0.81 1.17
N LEU A 46 13.33 -2.01 1.76
CA LEU A 46 12.65 -2.28 3.03
C LEU A 46 13.18 -1.43 4.20
N PHE A 47 14.41 -0.91 4.08
CA PHE A 47 15.08 -0.12 5.12
C PHE A 47 14.85 1.39 4.96
N ASP A 48 14.24 1.83 3.86
CA ASP A 48 13.99 3.23 3.63
C ASP A 48 13.00 3.76 4.68
N ASP A 49 13.20 5.01 5.07
CA ASP A 49 12.30 5.72 5.96
C ASP A 49 11.03 6.10 5.19
N TYR A 50 9.89 5.56 5.63
CA TYR A 50 8.58 5.77 5.02
C TYR A 50 8.30 7.25 4.80
N ASP A 51 8.58 8.12 5.77
CA ASP A 51 8.27 9.54 5.67
C ASP A 51 8.99 10.20 4.48
N LYS A 52 10.22 9.75 4.18
CA LYS A 52 11.04 10.28 3.09
C LYS A 52 10.59 9.83 1.71
N VAL A 53 10.02 8.63 1.59
CA VAL A 53 9.62 8.02 0.31
C VAL A 53 8.10 7.94 0.13
N SER A 54 7.33 8.42 1.10
CA SER A 54 5.86 8.39 1.12
C SER A 54 5.24 9.00 -0.15
N HIS A 55 5.78 10.12 -0.63
CA HIS A 55 5.34 10.77 -1.87
C HIS A 55 5.43 9.84 -3.10
N ILE A 56 6.52 9.09 -3.25
CA ILE A 56 6.72 8.13 -4.34
C ILE A 56 5.67 7.01 -4.25
N ILE A 57 5.39 6.54 -3.04
CA ILE A 57 4.37 5.52 -2.79
C ILE A 57 2.98 6.05 -3.19
N PHE A 58 2.63 7.27 -2.77
CA PHE A 58 1.36 7.88 -3.12
C PHE A 58 1.20 8.11 -4.62
N ASP A 59 2.27 8.50 -5.32
CA ASP A 59 2.27 8.66 -6.77
C ASP A 59 2.14 7.32 -7.52
N GLU A 60 2.61 6.21 -6.95
CA GLU A 60 2.47 4.86 -7.52
C GLU A 60 1.08 4.24 -7.24
N ILE A 61 0.32 4.79 -6.28
CA ILE A 61 -1.07 4.37 -6.05
C ILE A 61 -1.92 4.84 -7.22
N ASP A 62 -2.18 3.91 -8.14
CA ASP A 62 -3.15 4.12 -9.20
C ASP A 62 -4.58 4.01 -8.66
N PHE A 63 -5.15 5.13 -8.20
CA PHE A 63 -6.55 5.18 -7.77
C PHE A 63 -7.54 4.89 -8.92
N THR A 64 -7.10 4.91 -10.19
CA THR A 64 -7.92 4.52 -11.35
C THR A 64 -8.07 3.01 -11.51
N GLN A 65 -7.23 2.19 -10.85
CA GLN A 65 -7.42 0.73 -10.79
C GLN A 65 -8.75 0.33 -10.15
N ARG A 66 -9.42 1.22 -9.40
CA ARG A 66 -10.79 1.00 -8.92
C ARG A 66 -11.76 0.67 -10.05
N SER A 67 -11.57 1.20 -11.27
CA SER A 67 -12.53 1.04 -12.38
C SER A 67 -12.43 -0.30 -13.14
N ARG A 68 -11.44 -1.15 -12.84
CA ARG A 68 -11.34 -2.49 -13.45
C ARG A 68 -12.19 -3.55 -12.74
N HIS A 69 -12.68 -3.28 -11.53
CA HIS A 69 -13.60 -4.18 -10.83
C HIS A 69 -15.08 -3.92 -11.18
N ASP A 70 -15.41 -2.77 -11.79
CA ASP A 70 -16.77 -2.42 -12.26
C ASP A 70 -17.04 -2.83 -13.72
N ARG A 71 -16.18 -3.66 -14.32
CA ARG A 71 -16.41 -4.25 -15.65
C ARG A 71 -16.73 -5.74 -15.51
N ASN A 72 -17.90 -6.05 -14.97
CA ASN A 72 -18.61 -7.30 -15.22
C ASN A 72 -20.09 -7.14 -14.89
#